data_AF-A0A955TG39-F1
#
_entry.id   AF-A0A955TG39-F1
#
_cell.length_a   1.000
_cell.length_b   1.000
_cell.length_c   1.000
_cell.angle_alpha   90.00
_cell.angle_beta   90.00
_cell.angle_gamma   90.00
#
_symmetry.space_group_name_H-M   'P 1'
#
loop_
_entity.id
_entity.type
_entity.pdbx_description
1 polymer ?
#
loop_
_entity_poly.entity_id
_entity_poly.type
_entity_poly.pdbx_seq_one_letter_code
_entity_poly.pdbx_strand_id
1 'polypeptide(L)'
;MGLSVTVMRIMAMRMRAFPVMVLWGLAFWPLHVWSQEVVTDQVTITLARGQLFGITSGEGIARRVLAPGEDVLVVESKGVTGFVQTTTRLLGFSGRLQRWVEMNLSSAEEVITATVTPQMIIVQGRQAAYGFQSDLGRWKREPWGAGEVLVKSIVNDYVAVLISNRRALGFSALTGGFFPQDLPSGNTIDQTEANANIVIIHLSGLMLVFRSGLAIWTVLP
;
A
#
# COMPACT_ATOMS: atom_id res chain seq x y z
N MET A 1 58.33 57.50 -54.95
CA MET A 1 57.96 58.18 -53.70
C MET A 1 56.47 57.99 -53.49
N GLY A 2 56.07 57.56 -52.28
CA GLY A 2 54.66 57.35 -51.92
C GLY A 2 54.28 55.87 -51.85
N LEU A 3 54.59 55.24 -50.72
CA LEU A 3 54.17 53.89 -50.33
C LEU A 3 52.66 53.86 -50.05
N SER A 4 51.99 52.79 -50.50
CA SER A 4 50.97 52.13 -49.67
C SER A 4 50.94 50.64 -50.01
N VAL A 5 51.68 49.89 -49.19
CA VAL A 5 51.58 48.44 -48.98
C VAL A 5 50.59 48.31 -47.81
N THR A 6 49.64 47.38 -47.72
CA THR A 6 49.71 45.92 -47.53
C THR A 6 48.23 45.56 -47.23
N VAL A 7 47.60 44.43 -47.55
CA VAL A 7 47.87 43.03 -47.21
C VAL A 7 46.90 42.20 -48.08
N MET A 8 47.37 41.42 -49.05
CA MET A 8 47.83 40.01 -48.97
C MET A 8 46.63 39.03 -48.81
N ARG A 9 46.20 38.34 -49.89
CA ARG A 9 46.64 36.98 -50.34
C ARG A 9 45.90 35.90 -49.49
N ILE A 10 45.31 34.82 -50.00
CA ILE A 10 45.85 33.73 -50.81
C ILE A 10 44.68 32.91 -51.36
N MET A 11 44.90 32.44 -52.59
CA MET A 11 44.11 31.59 -53.46
C MET A 11 44.27 30.09 -53.13
N ALA A 12 43.42 29.28 -53.77
CA ALA A 12 43.57 27.85 -54.09
C ALA A 12 43.14 26.85 -52.98
N MET A 13 41.99 26.20 -53.12
CA MET A 13 41.71 25.05 -54.01
C MET A 13 42.42 23.79 -53.54
N ARG A 14 41.65 22.81 -53.06
CA ARG A 14 41.89 21.39 -53.36
C ARG A 14 40.64 20.54 -53.15
N MET A 15 40.40 19.76 -54.20
CA MET A 15 39.31 18.82 -54.42
C MET A 15 39.67 17.46 -53.82
N ARG A 16 38.63 16.64 -53.58
CA ARG A 16 38.59 15.19 -53.32
C ARG A 16 38.58 14.76 -51.85
N ALA A 17 37.44 14.22 -51.41
CA ALA A 17 37.27 12.81 -51.05
C ALA A 17 35.82 12.58 -50.57
N PHE A 18 35.12 11.63 -51.19
CA PHE A 18 33.94 11.00 -50.60
C PHE A 18 34.40 10.07 -49.48
N PRO A 19 33.73 10.09 -48.32
CA PRO A 19 33.28 8.82 -47.77
C PRO A 19 31.86 8.86 -47.21
N VAL A 20 31.08 7.85 -47.61
CA VAL A 20 30.09 7.09 -46.83
C VAL A 20 29.60 7.79 -45.55
N MET A 21 28.46 8.49 -45.65
CA MET A 21 27.73 8.96 -44.49
C MET A 21 26.92 7.79 -43.93
N VAL A 22 27.35 7.33 -42.76
CA VAL A 22 26.73 6.34 -41.88
C VAL A 22 25.23 6.61 -41.73
N LEU A 23 24.40 5.64 -42.12
CA LEU A 23 22.99 5.59 -41.71
C LEU A 23 22.97 5.46 -40.19
N TRP A 24 22.67 6.56 -39.50
CA TRP A 24 22.38 6.55 -38.07
C TRP A 24 21.11 5.71 -37.86
N GLY A 25 21.29 4.52 -37.31
CA GLY A 25 20.20 3.75 -36.75
C GLY A 25 19.55 4.59 -35.65
N LEU A 26 18.34 5.06 -35.93
CA LEU A 26 17.38 5.42 -34.89
C LEU A 26 17.08 4.13 -34.13
N ALA A 27 17.91 3.85 -33.11
CA ALA A 27 17.54 2.96 -32.05
C ALA A 27 16.33 3.60 -31.36
N PHE A 28 15.14 3.25 -31.85
CA PHE A 28 13.88 3.37 -31.13
C PHE A 28 14.01 2.49 -29.90
N TRP A 29 14.66 3.00 -28.86
CA TRP A 29 14.47 2.47 -27.52
C TRP A 29 13.05 2.88 -27.13
N PRO A 30 12.11 1.94 -26.92
CA PRO A 30 10.92 2.29 -26.18
C PRO A 30 11.43 2.68 -24.80
N LEU A 31 11.41 3.98 -24.50
CA LEU A 31 11.41 4.45 -23.12
C LEU A 31 10.22 3.72 -22.49
N HIS A 32 10.53 2.64 -21.77
CA HIS A 32 9.60 2.06 -20.82
C HIS A 32 9.38 3.16 -19.79
N VAL A 33 8.39 4.01 -20.03
CA VAL A 33 7.82 4.86 -19.01
C VAL A 33 7.18 3.88 -18.04
N TRP A 34 7.89 3.57 -16.96
CA TRP A 34 7.30 2.96 -15.79
C TRP A 34 6.33 3.99 -15.24
N SER A 35 5.08 3.95 -15.70
CA SER A 35 3.99 4.62 -15.03
C SER A 35 3.83 3.94 -13.67
N GLN A 36 4.54 4.43 -12.65
CA GLN A 36 4.08 4.23 -11.29
C GLN A 36 2.70 4.88 -11.23
N GLU A 37 1.66 4.07 -11.16
CA GLU A 37 0.31 4.54 -10.91
C GLU A 37 0.33 5.23 -9.54
N VAL A 38 0.47 6.55 -9.55
CA VAL A 38 0.26 7.37 -8.35
C VAL A 38 -1.22 7.24 -8.05
N VAL A 39 -1.56 6.29 -7.17
CA VAL A 39 -2.93 6.15 -6.68
C VAL A 39 -3.26 7.43 -5.95
N THR A 40 -3.92 8.34 -6.66
CA THR A 40 -4.38 9.60 -6.11
C THR A 40 -5.57 9.29 -5.21
N ASP A 41 -5.61 9.92 -4.04
CA ASP A 41 -6.74 9.74 -3.12
C ASP A 41 -8.03 10.22 -3.77
N GLN A 42 -8.99 9.31 -3.85
CA GLN A 42 -10.33 9.55 -4.40
C GLN A 42 -11.35 9.82 -3.30
N VAL A 43 -10.90 9.82 -2.04
CA VAL A 43 -11.69 10.09 -0.85
C VAL A 43 -11.08 11.27 -0.12
N THR A 44 -11.90 12.24 0.22
CA THR A 44 -11.59 13.28 1.20
C THR A 44 -12.41 13.04 2.46
N ILE A 45 -11.77 13.02 3.62
CA ILE A 45 -12.45 12.94 4.91
C ILE A 45 -12.37 14.30 5.60
N THR A 46 -13.50 14.81 6.07
CA THR A 46 -13.55 16.05 6.86
C THR A 46 -14.49 15.93 8.05
N LEU A 47 -14.26 16.76 9.07
CA LEU A 47 -15.03 16.83 10.29
C LEU A 47 -15.73 18.19 10.37
N ALA A 48 -17.06 18.19 10.55
CA ALA A 48 -17.79 19.41 10.85
C ALA A 48 -18.95 19.12 11.81
N ARG A 49 -19.13 19.97 12.83
CA ARG A 49 -20.26 19.92 13.77
C ARG A 49 -20.47 18.52 14.41
N GLY A 50 -19.39 17.85 14.80
CA GLY A 50 -19.44 16.50 15.39
C GLY A 50 -19.80 15.38 14.41
N GLN A 51 -19.66 15.63 13.10
CA GLN A 51 -19.94 14.66 12.05
C GLN A 51 -18.74 14.49 11.14
N LEU A 52 -18.39 13.24 10.86
CA LEU A 52 -17.44 12.85 9.83
C LEU A 52 -18.16 12.79 8.49
N PHE A 53 -17.51 13.34 7.47
CA PHE A 53 -17.95 13.30 6.09
C PHE A 53 -16.88 12.60 5.27
N GLY A 54 -17.26 11.51 4.60
CA GLY A 54 -16.46 10.88 3.55
C GLY A 54 -17.01 11.35 2.21
N ILE A 55 -16.17 12.01 1.42
CA ILE A 55 -16.54 12.61 0.13
C ILE A 55 -15.75 11.91 -0.96
N THR A 56 -16.43 11.42 -1.99
CA THR A 56 -15.79 10.84 -3.18
C THR A 56 -15.83 11.82 -4.35
N SER A 57 -15.03 11.58 -5.39
CA SER A 57 -15.05 12.41 -6.61
C SER A 57 -16.38 12.37 -7.39
N GLY A 58 -17.22 11.35 -7.16
CA GLY A 58 -18.59 11.29 -7.66
C GLY A 58 -19.59 12.03 -6.75
N GLU A 59 -20.89 11.81 -6.95
CA GLU A 59 -21.95 12.52 -6.19
C GLU A 59 -22.16 12.02 -4.74
N GLY A 60 -21.33 11.10 -4.25
CA GLY A 60 -21.53 10.46 -2.94
C GLY A 60 -20.89 11.20 -1.78
N ILE A 61 -21.71 11.58 -0.80
CA ILE A 61 -21.28 12.02 0.54
C ILE A 61 -21.86 11.05 1.58
N ALA A 62 -20.99 10.40 2.35
CA ALA A 62 -21.41 9.61 3.50
C ALA A 62 -21.11 10.35 4.79
N ARG A 63 -22.11 10.38 5.68
CA ARG A 63 -22.00 11.02 6.99
C ARG A 63 -21.96 9.99 8.11
N ARG A 64 -21.19 10.26 9.16
CA ARG A 64 -21.23 9.53 10.43
C ARG A 64 -21.18 10.51 11.60
N VAL A 65 -22.13 10.38 12.52
CA VAL A 65 -22.18 11.21 13.73
C VAL A 65 -21.24 10.62 14.78
N LEU A 66 -20.45 11.48 15.41
CA LEU A 66 -19.63 11.15 16.58
C LEU A 66 -20.48 11.17 17.85
N ALA A 67 -20.19 10.28 18.78
CA ALA A 67 -20.79 10.30 20.10
C ALA A 67 -20.31 11.54 20.89
N PRO A 68 -21.09 12.02 21.87
CA PRO A 68 -20.65 13.10 22.74
C PRO A 68 -19.34 12.74 23.45
N GLY A 69 -18.33 13.62 23.36
CA GLY A 69 -17.00 13.39 23.94
C GLY A 69 -16.14 12.36 23.20
N GLU A 70 -16.56 11.89 22.03
CA GLU A 70 -15.72 11.08 21.15
C GLU A 70 -14.82 11.98 20.31
N ASP A 71 -13.52 11.83 20.47
CA ASP A 71 -12.52 12.59 19.73
C ASP A 71 -11.93 11.77 18.58
N VAL A 72 -11.63 12.46 17.47
CA VAL A 72 -10.91 11.89 16.33
C VAL A 72 -9.42 11.96 16.61
N LEU A 73 -8.76 10.80 16.57
CA LEU A 73 -7.34 10.65 16.86
C LEU A 73 -6.50 10.58 15.59
N VAL A 74 -7.00 9.87 14.56
CA VAL A 74 -6.31 9.67 13.28
C VAL A 74 -7.32 9.77 12.15
N VAL A 75 -6.90 10.38 11.05
CA VAL A 75 -7.62 10.39 9.77
C VAL A 75 -6.61 10.06 8.68
N GLU A 76 -6.90 9.06 7.86
CA GLU A 76 -6.06 8.65 6.74
C GLU A 76 -6.95 8.20 5.57
N SER A 77 -6.47 8.38 4.34
CA SER A 77 -7.10 7.87 3.14
C SER A 77 -6.05 7.31 2.20
N LYS A 78 -6.44 6.31 1.41
CA LYS A 78 -5.67 5.88 0.25
C LYS A 78 -6.61 5.39 -0.84
N GLY A 79 -6.53 6.01 -2.02
CA GLY A 79 -7.41 5.66 -3.14
C GLY A 79 -8.90 5.78 -2.76
N VAL A 80 -9.65 4.68 -2.78
CA VAL A 80 -11.09 4.65 -2.44
C VAL A 80 -11.38 4.25 -0.98
N THR A 81 -10.35 4.08 -0.15
CA THR A 81 -10.48 3.64 1.24
C THR A 81 -10.14 4.78 2.18
N GLY A 82 -11.00 4.98 3.18
CA GLY A 82 -10.77 5.95 4.24
C GLY A 82 -10.75 5.28 5.60
N PHE A 83 -9.92 5.79 6.51
CA PHE A 83 -9.78 5.33 7.87
C PHE A 83 -9.89 6.50 8.83
N VAL A 84 -10.68 6.30 9.90
CA VAL A 84 -10.70 7.20 11.04
C VAL A 84 -10.57 6.36 12.31
N GLN A 85 -9.61 6.71 13.15
CA GLN A 85 -9.54 6.23 14.52
C GLN A 85 -10.12 7.30 15.44
N THR A 86 -10.96 6.86 16.37
CA THR A 86 -11.48 7.70 17.44
C THR A 86 -11.05 7.15 18.80
N THR A 87 -11.42 7.82 19.88
CA THR A 87 -11.21 7.33 21.25
C THR A 87 -11.95 6.04 21.58
N THR A 88 -12.96 5.64 20.79
CA THR A 88 -13.84 4.50 21.13
C THR A 88 -14.02 3.46 20.03
N ARG A 89 -13.71 3.80 18.78
CA ARG A 89 -13.96 2.93 17.62
C ARG A 89 -13.04 3.22 16.44
N LEU A 90 -12.89 2.22 15.60
CA LEU A 90 -12.34 2.31 14.25
C LEU A 90 -13.48 2.55 13.27
N LEU A 91 -13.26 3.42 12.31
CA LEU A 91 -14.21 3.73 11.24
C LEU A 91 -13.51 3.51 9.89
N GLY A 92 -14.09 2.62 9.09
CA GLY A 92 -13.67 2.34 7.74
C GLY A 92 -14.68 2.94 6.77
N PHE A 93 -14.20 3.79 5.87
CA PHE A 93 -14.99 4.33 4.77
C PHE A 93 -14.70 3.53 3.49
N SER A 94 -15.77 3.01 2.89
CA SER A 94 -15.72 2.43 1.55
C SER A 94 -16.21 3.47 0.55
N GLY A 95 -15.33 3.98 -0.30
CA GLY A 95 -15.69 4.89 -1.38
C GLY A 95 -16.59 4.24 -2.43
N ARG A 96 -16.41 2.94 -2.69
CA ARG A 96 -17.28 2.18 -3.61
C ARG A 96 -18.72 2.06 -3.11
N LEU A 97 -18.88 1.76 -1.82
CA LEU A 97 -20.20 1.61 -1.19
C LEU A 97 -20.74 2.93 -0.63
N GLN A 98 -19.94 4.00 -0.71
CA GLN A 98 -20.22 5.34 -0.18
C GLN A 98 -20.78 5.29 1.25
N ARG A 99 -20.11 4.55 2.14
CA ARG A 99 -20.58 4.37 3.53
C ARG A 99 -19.45 4.21 4.53
N TRP A 100 -19.77 4.60 5.77
CA TRP A 100 -18.97 4.33 6.95
C TRP A 100 -19.39 3.02 7.60
N VAL A 101 -18.41 2.26 8.08
CA VAL A 101 -18.61 1.04 8.85
C VAL A 101 -17.69 1.08 10.05
N GLU A 102 -18.23 0.74 11.22
CA GLU A 102 -17.52 0.87 12.48
C GLU A 102 -17.13 -0.46 13.08
N MET A 103 -16.09 -0.42 13.91
CA MET A 103 -15.67 -1.49 14.81
C MET A 103 -15.35 -0.86 16.15
N ASN A 104 -16.17 -1.16 17.17
CA ASN A 104 -15.94 -0.63 18.51
C ASN A 104 -14.67 -1.24 19.11
N LEU A 105 -13.90 -0.40 19.80
CA LEU A 105 -12.73 -0.80 20.55
C LEU A 105 -13.12 -1.08 21.99
N SER A 106 -12.41 -2.01 22.63
CA SER A 106 -12.51 -2.14 24.08
C SER A 106 -11.79 -0.95 24.74
N SER A 107 -12.17 -0.60 25.97
CA SER A 107 -11.50 0.47 26.71
C SER A 107 -10.02 0.19 27.02
N ALA A 108 -9.62 -1.08 26.96
CA ALA A 108 -8.26 -1.53 27.19
C ALA A 108 -7.49 -1.80 25.88
N GLU A 109 -8.12 -1.59 24.72
CA GLU A 109 -7.46 -1.72 23.44
C GLU A 109 -6.60 -0.49 23.18
N GLU A 110 -5.35 -0.71 22.78
CA GLU A 110 -4.46 0.33 22.31
C GLU A 110 -4.12 0.05 20.85
N VAL A 111 -4.41 1.00 19.97
CA VAL A 111 -3.97 0.92 18.56
C VAL A 111 -2.49 1.29 18.51
N ILE A 112 -1.68 0.37 18.04
CA ILE A 112 -0.23 0.53 17.90
C ILE A 112 0.07 1.22 16.56
N THR A 113 -0.53 0.72 15.48
CA THR A 113 -0.38 1.29 14.14
C THR A 113 -1.54 0.90 13.25
N ALA A 114 -1.78 1.70 12.21
CA ALA A 114 -2.70 1.41 11.14
C ALA A 114 -2.00 1.58 9.80
N THR A 115 -2.41 0.80 8.81
CA THR A 115 -1.93 0.93 7.43
C THR A 115 -3.13 0.91 6.49
N VAL A 116 -3.30 1.97 5.71
CA VAL A 116 -4.37 2.10 4.74
C VAL A 116 -3.84 1.81 3.34
N THR A 117 -4.51 0.90 2.63
CA THR A 117 -4.30 0.62 1.20
C THR A 117 -5.56 0.98 0.42
N PRO A 118 -5.52 1.05 -0.92
CA PRO A 118 -6.72 1.27 -1.72
C PRO A 118 -7.80 0.19 -1.57
N GLN A 119 -7.46 -0.98 -1.03
CA GLN A 119 -8.34 -2.15 -0.95
C GLN A 119 -8.69 -2.53 0.48
N MET A 120 -7.90 -2.13 1.47
CA MET A 120 -8.10 -2.54 2.85
C MET A 120 -7.46 -1.59 3.87
N ILE A 121 -7.82 -1.77 5.14
CA ILE A 121 -7.14 -1.18 6.29
C ILE A 121 -6.69 -2.32 7.18
N ILE A 122 -5.43 -2.29 7.61
CA ILE A 122 -4.91 -3.20 8.64
C ILE A 122 -4.56 -2.36 9.86
N VAL A 123 -5.21 -2.66 10.98
CA VAL A 123 -4.93 -2.02 12.27
C VAL A 123 -4.34 -3.06 13.22
N GLN A 124 -3.18 -2.74 13.76
CA GLN A 124 -2.49 -3.55 14.77
C GLN A 124 -2.83 -2.96 16.13
N GLY A 125 -3.63 -3.69 16.91
CA GLY A 125 -3.91 -3.38 18.30
C GLY A 125 -3.10 -4.24 19.25
N ARG A 126 -3.06 -3.84 20.53
CA ARG A 126 -2.41 -4.61 21.59
C ARG A 126 -3.16 -5.91 21.93
N GLN A 127 -4.49 -5.97 21.77
CA GLN A 127 -5.26 -7.20 22.06
C GLN A 127 -5.76 -7.91 20.81
N ALA A 128 -5.79 -7.25 19.66
CA ALA A 128 -6.23 -7.86 18.41
C ALA A 128 -5.64 -7.19 17.16
N ALA A 129 -5.66 -7.92 16.05
CA ALA A 129 -5.61 -7.34 14.71
C ALA A 129 -7.02 -6.99 14.24
N TYR A 130 -7.12 -5.93 13.44
CA TYR A 130 -8.34 -5.55 12.75
C TYR A 130 -8.07 -5.37 11.26
N GLY A 131 -8.96 -5.90 10.44
CA GLY A 131 -8.88 -5.82 8.99
C GLY A 131 -10.18 -5.30 8.42
N PHE A 132 -10.12 -4.19 7.71
CA PHE A 132 -11.25 -3.66 6.94
C PHE A 132 -11.09 -4.03 5.48
N GLN A 133 -12.09 -4.66 4.89
CA GLN A 133 -12.17 -4.88 3.45
C GLN A 133 -12.98 -3.76 2.81
N SER A 134 -12.34 -2.96 1.96
CA SER A 134 -12.95 -1.76 1.36
C SER A 134 -14.13 -2.10 0.46
N ASP A 135 -13.96 -3.07 -0.45
CA ASP A 135 -14.98 -3.39 -1.46
C ASP A 135 -16.30 -3.89 -0.87
N LEU A 136 -16.25 -4.64 0.24
CA LEU A 136 -17.44 -5.11 0.94
C LEU A 136 -17.85 -4.19 2.11
N GLY A 137 -17.00 -3.25 2.49
CA GLY A 137 -17.16 -2.42 3.68
C GLY A 137 -17.37 -3.28 4.91
N ARG A 138 -16.41 -4.16 5.24
CA ARG A 138 -16.54 -5.09 6.37
C ARG A 138 -15.29 -5.07 7.23
N TRP A 139 -15.48 -4.92 8.53
CA TRP A 139 -14.43 -5.14 9.50
C TRP A 139 -14.37 -6.61 9.93
N LYS A 140 -13.17 -7.06 10.23
CA LYS A 140 -12.85 -8.34 10.86
C LYS A 140 -11.88 -8.08 12.00
N ARG A 141 -12.04 -8.83 13.08
CA ARG A 141 -11.18 -8.78 14.26
C ARG A 141 -10.62 -10.17 14.47
N GLU A 142 -9.32 -10.26 14.70
CA GLU A 142 -8.65 -11.49 15.10
C GLU A 142 -7.90 -11.23 16.42
N PRO A 143 -8.35 -11.80 17.54
CA PRO A 143 -7.72 -11.55 18.84
C PRO A 143 -6.34 -12.19 18.91
N TRP A 144 -5.43 -11.53 19.62
CA TRP A 144 -4.16 -12.14 20.02
C TRP A 144 -4.39 -13.10 21.19
N GLY A 145 -3.70 -14.24 21.16
CA GLY A 145 -3.67 -15.17 22.28
C GLY A 145 -2.91 -14.59 23.48
N ALA A 146 -3.06 -15.23 24.64
CA ALA A 146 -2.28 -14.86 25.83
C ALA A 146 -0.77 -14.96 25.56
N GLY A 147 -0.04 -13.87 25.84
CA GLY A 147 1.40 -13.76 25.58
C GLY A 147 1.79 -13.75 24.10
N GLU A 148 0.82 -13.69 23.19
CA GLU A 148 1.09 -13.52 21.76
C GLU A 148 1.50 -12.08 21.51
N VAL A 149 2.65 -11.89 20.86
CA VAL A 149 3.19 -10.58 20.52
C VAL A 149 3.49 -10.52 19.03
N LEU A 150 3.12 -9.40 18.40
CA LEU A 150 3.42 -9.16 17.01
C LEU A 150 4.93 -8.92 16.84
N VAL A 151 5.53 -9.66 15.91
CA VAL A 151 6.97 -9.58 15.58
C VAL A 151 7.18 -8.77 14.31
N LYS A 152 6.33 -8.99 13.31
CA LYS A 152 6.46 -8.36 12.00
C LYS A 152 5.10 -8.16 11.33
N SER A 153 4.97 -7.10 10.56
CA SER A 153 3.81 -6.86 9.71
C SER A 153 4.25 -6.57 8.28
N ILE A 154 3.52 -7.13 7.33
CA ILE A 154 3.70 -6.92 5.89
C ILE A 154 2.32 -6.58 5.35
N VAL A 155 2.17 -5.42 4.72
CA VAL A 155 0.89 -4.96 4.16
C VAL A 155 1.15 -4.44 2.76
N ASN A 156 0.53 -5.09 1.77
CA ASN A 156 0.51 -4.68 0.36
C ASN A 156 -0.95 -4.50 -0.08
N ASP A 157 -1.20 -4.23 -1.37
CA ASP A 157 -2.53 -3.81 -1.82
C ASP A 157 -3.64 -4.81 -1.50
N TYR A 158 -3.48 -6.10 -1.84
CA TYR A 158 -4.52 -7.12 -1.65
C TYR A 158 -4.22 -8.14 -0.55
N VAL A 159 -3.01 -8.09 0.02
CA VAL A 159 -2.53 -9.06 1.00
C VAL A 159 -1.87 -8.36 2.18
N ALA A 160 -2.20 -8.82 3.38
CA ALA A 160 -1.41 -8.51 4.56
C ALA A 160 -1.06 -9.79 5.30
N VAL A 161 0.10 -9.79 5.95
CA VAL A 161 0.52 -10.85 6.84
C VAL A 161 1.03 -10.23 8.13
N LEU A 162 0.42 -10.61 9.25
CA LEU A 162 0.86 -10.25 10.59
C LEU A 162 1.51 -11.48 11.21
N ILE A 163 2.80 -11.40 11.52
CA ILE A 163 3.57 -12.51 12.07
C ILE A 163 3.80 -12.25 13.56
N SER A 164 3.28 -13.14 14.40
CA SER A 164 3.51 -13.13 15.84
C SER A 164 4.57 -14.16 16.24
N ASN A 165 4.89 -14.22 17.53
CA ASN A 165 5.70 -15.29 18.10
C ASN A 165 5.02 -16.68 18.12
N ARG A 166 3.77 -16.80 17.61
CA ARG A 166 3.00 -18.06 17.62
C ARG A 166 2.51 -18.47 16.23
N ARG A 167 2.07 -17.51 15.42
CA ARG A 167 1.40 -17.77 14.14
C ARG A 167 1.61 -16.63 13.16
N ALA A 168 1.42 -16.93 11.88
CA ALA A 168 1.21 -15.92 10.85
C ALA A 168 -0.29 -15.79 10.58
N LEU A 169 -0.78 -14.56 10.51
CA LEU A 169 -2.16 -14.24 10.12
C LEU A 169 -2.16 -13.61 8.74
N GLY A 170 -2.67 -14.32 7.75
CA GLY A 170 -2.90 -13.78 6.42
C GLY A 170 -4.23 -13.05 6.38
N PHE A 171 -4.28 -11.83 5.85
CA PHE A 171 -5.51 -11.13 5.53
C PHE A 171 -5.62 -10.93 4.03
N SER A 172 -6.79 -11.24 3.47
CA SER A 172 -7.08 -11.05 2.05
C SER A 172 -8.10 -9.94 1.87
N ALA A 173 -7.74 -8.90 1.10
CA ALA A 173 -8.69 -7.87 0.68
C ALA A 173 -9.72 -8.40 -0.34
N LEU A 174 -9.48 -9.57 -0.94
CA LEU A 174 -10.36 -10.16 -1.96
C LEU A 174 -11.47 -11.01 -1.35
N THR A 175 -11.13 -11.90 -0.42
CA THR A 175 -12.11 -12.77 0.24
C THR A 175 -12.63 -12.19 1.56
N GLY A 176 -11.84 -11.34 2.21
CA GLY A 176 -12.15 -10.75 3.50
C GLY A 176 -11.95 -11.74 4.66
N GLY A 177 -11.12 -11.38 5.63
CA GLY A 177 -10.89 -12.20 6.82
C GLY A 177 -9.43 -12.45 7.13
N PHE A 178 -9.19 -12.92 8.35
CA PHE A 178 -7.89 -13.41 8.79
C PHE A 178 -7.86 -14.93 8.70
N PHE A 179 -6.74 -15.44 8.21
CA PHE A 179 -6.47 -16.85 7.98
C PHE A 179 -5.20 -17.19 8.76
N PRO A 180 -5.32 -17.85 9.92
CA PRO A 180 -4.17 -18.18 10.76
C PRO A 180 -3.41 -19.39 10.22
N GLN A 181 -2.10 -19.38 10.41
CA GLN A 181 -1.20 -20.52 10.24
C GLN A 181 -0.20 -20.53 11.39
N ASP A 182 -0.22 -21.59 12.20
CA ASP A 182 0.74 -21.73 13.28
C ASP A 182 2.17 -21.79 12.73
N LEU A 183 3.07 -21.08 13.40
CA LEU A 183 4.49 -21.15 13.09
C LEU A 183 5.06 -22.44 13.69
N PRO A 184 5.75 -23.28 12.91
CA PRO A 184 6.35 -24.49 13.42
C PRO A 184 7.40 -24.15 14.50
N SER A 185 7.39 -24.91 15.60
CA SER A 185 8.36 -24.72 16.68
C SER A 185 9.79 -24.92 16.20
N GLY A 186 10.72 -24.14 16.78
CA GLY A 186 12.15 -24.23 16.46
C GLY A 186 12.57 -23.60 15.14
N ASN A 187 11.64 -23.08 14.33
CA ASN A 187 11.96 -22.34 13.12
C ASN A 187 12.19 -20.85 13.40
N THR A 188 13.23 -20.28 12.80
CA THR A 188 13.45 -18.83 12.76
C THR A 188 12.94 -18.25 11.45
N ILE A 189 12.54 -16.98 11.47
CA ILE A 189 12.21 -16.24 10.26
C ILE A 189 13.50 -15.68 9.69
N ASP A 190 13.90 -16.18 8.53
CA ASP A 190 15.15 -15.80 7.88
C ASP A 190 14.91 -14.63 6.92
N GLN A 191 13.83 -14.71 6.12
CA GLN A 191 13.50 -13.71 5.12
C GLN A 191 11.98 -13.67 4.88
N THR A 192 11.49 -12.52 4.40
CA THR A 192 10.12 -12.40 3.90
C THR A 192 10.13 -11.69 2.56
N GLU A 193 9.40 -12.23 1.59
CA GLU A 193 9.18 -11.63 0.28
C GLU A 193 7.69 -11.37 0.08
N ALA A 194 7.36 -10.29 -0.62
CA ALA A 194 5.96 -9.96 -0.83
C ALA A 194 5.74 -9.18 -2.12
N ASN A 195 4.59 -9.42 -2.74
CA ASN A 195 4.04 -8.58 -3.79
C ASN A 195 2.59 -8.21 -3.44
N ALA A 196 1.84 -7.63 -4.39
CA ALA A 196 0.48 -7.16 -4.17
C ALA A 196 -0.49 -8.25 -3.65
N ASN A 197 -0.25 -9.54 -3.93
CA ASN A 197 -1.19 -10.63 -3.66
C ASN A 197 -0.60 -11.81 -2.87
N ILE A 198 0.72 -11.90 -2.78
CA ILE A 198 1.43 -13.04 -2.22
C ILE A 198 2.43 -12.55 -1.18
N VAL A 199 2.50 -13.25 -0.06
CA VAL A 199 3.60 -13.14 0.91
C VAL A 199 4.22 -14.51 1.09
N ILE A 200 5.55 -14.54 1.04
CA ILE A 200 6.38 -15.72 1.29
C ILE A 200 7.19 -15.43 2.56
N ILE A 201 7.12 -16.34 3.52
CA ILE A 201 7.94 -16.33 4.73
C ILE A 201 8.93 -17.49 4.58
N HIS A 202 10.21 -17.17 4.46
CA HIS A 202 11.29 -18.15 4.52
C HIS A 202 11.61 -18.42 5.98
N LEU A 203 11.39 -19.66 6.39
CA LEU A 203 11.80 -20.19 7.67
C LEU A 203 13.02 -21.10 7.49
N SER A 204 13.75 -21.35 8.57
CA SER A 204 14.98 -22.15 8.55
C SER A 204 14.86 -23.55 7.92
N GLY A 205 13.67 -24.16 7.91
CA GLY A 205 13.45 -25.50 7.35
C GLY A 205 12.29 -25.63 6.37
N LEU A 206 11.58 -24.55 6.05
CA LEU A 206 10.46 -24.56 5.11
C LEU A 206 10.06 -23.14 4.68
N MET A 207 9.15 -23.02 3.73
CA MET A 207 8.51 -21.75 3.37
C MET A 207 7.02 -21.78 3.64
N LEU A 208 6.49 -20.68 4.16
CA LEU A 208 5.04 -20.43 4.25
C LEU A 208 4.63 -19.41 3.20
N VAL A 209 3.70 -19.79 2.33
CA VAL A 209 3.20 -18.91 1.26
C VAL A 209 1.73 -18.63 1.51
N PHE A 210 1.39 -17.36 1.73
CA PHE A 210 0.00 -16.90 1.76
C PHE A 210 -0.38 -16.23 0.44
N ARG A 211 -1.52 -16.61 -0.11
CA ARG A 211 -2.05 -16.06 -1.37
C ARG A 211 -3.42 -15.46 -1.13
N SER A 212 -3.57 -14.14 -1.32
CA SER A 212 -4.83 -13.43 -1.07
C SER A 212 -6.00 -13.97 -1.89
N GLY A 213 -5.78 -14.29 -3.16
CA GLY A 213 -6.84 -14.77 -4.07
C GLY A 213 -7.45 -16.12 -3.69
N LEU A 214 -6.69 -16.97 -2.97
CA LEU A 214 -7.17 -18.25 -2.45
C LEU A 214 -7.47 -18.22 -0.96
N ALA A 215 -6.94 -17.22 -0.26
CA ALA A 215 -7.04 -17.05 1.18
C ALA A 215 -6.61 -18.30 1.96
N ILE A 216 -5.52 -18.92 1.51
CA ILE A 216 -4.99 -20.15 2.08
C ILE A 216 -3.48 -20.06 2.22
N TRP A 217 -2.96 -20.73 3.23
CA TRP A 217 -1.54 -20.98 3.42
C TRP A 217 -1.10 -22.23 2.68
N THR A 218 0.09 -22.19 2.11
CA THR A 218 0.74 -23.36 1.52
C THR A 218 2.11 -23.49 2.15
N VAL A 219 2.40 -24.69 2.64
CA VAL A 219 3.72 -25.06 3.17
C VAL A 219 4.51 -25.67 2.03
N LEU A 220 5.71 -25.13 1.78
CA LEU A 220 6.64 -25.64 0.80
C LEU A 220 7.93 -26.08 1.50
N PRO A 221 8.58 -27.16 1.04
CA PRO A 221 9.89 -27.56 1.55
C PRO A 221 10.98 -26.54 1.23
#